data_AF-A0AAN6U1P1-F1
#
_entry.id   AF-A0AAN6U1P1-F1
#
_cell.length_a   1.000
_cell.length_b   1.000
_cell.length_c   1.000
_cell.angle_alpha   90.00
_cell.angle_beta   90.00
_cell.angle_gamma   90.00
#
_symmetry.space_group_name_H-M   'P 1'
#
loop_
_entity.id
_entity.type
_entity.pdbx_description
1 polymer ?
#
loop_
_entity_poly.entity_id
_entity_poly.type
_entity_poly.pdbx_seq_one_letter_code
_entity_poly.pdbx_strand_id
1 'polypeptide(L)'
;MTKVTLQDPTPHSTPDGTDLTHLDPIPSYEGSVSAPRPNALQILGATWGGVTVTPDIQKLVGTSDKLTLDMRTLHRHLHPDPAPGKTKVLTILYRFQDDDSDSDLDNQFRLFSAAETAQPPKLTIARHAHASIQNSSTHSGGENGHGGRNRFFYHETLPRPWRAGPQGQVDILAVMYGPARIETPSVLSVLSNYFEGRWGQVRMNNAFFGTDPWPYERKTWAVYFRFVNGSRRVQVVTGWEDGALEVPWTRD
;
A
#
# COMPACT_ATOMS: atom_id res chain seq x y z
N MET A 1 -65.42 -38.40 48.19
CA MET A 1 -65.57 -37.25 47.27
C MET A 1 -64.75 -37.58 46.03
N THR A 2 -65.35 -38.33 45.09
CA THR A 2 -65.87 -37.86 43.77
C THR A 2 -64.72 -37.65 42.79
N LYS A 3 -64.58 -38.30 41.61
CA LYS A 3 -65.23 -39.42 40.93
C LYS A 3 -64.27 -39.82 39.78
N VAL A 4 -64.17 -41.13 39.54
CA VAL A 4 -63.49 -41.81 38.42
C VAL A 4 -64.14 -41.44 37.07
N THR A 5 -63.41 -41.53 35.94
CA THR A 5 -63.78 -42.35 34.75
C THR A 5 -62.74 -42.29 33.62
N LEU A 6 -62.31 -43.49 33.21
CA LEU A 6 -61.55 -43.87 32.02
C LEU A 6 -62.38 -43.72 30.72
N GLN A 7 -61.73 -43.44 29.59
CA GLN A 7 -62.14 -44.03 28.30
C GLN A 7 -61.05 -43.90 27.21
N ASP A 8 -60.74 -45.04 26.61
CA ASP A 8 -60.13 -45.32 25.30
C ASP A 8 -61.07 -46.42 24.67
N PRO A 9 -61.09 -46.83 23.38
CA PRO A 9 -60.30 -46.47 22.18
C PRO A 9 -61.07 -46.41 20.79
N THR A 10 -60.34 -46.02 19.71
CA THR A 10 -60.37 -46.43 18.24
C THR A 10 -61.65 -46.26 17.35
N PRO A 11 -61.61 -46.30 15.96
CA PRO A 11 -60.57 -46.81 15.04
C PRO A 11 -60.23 -46.04 13.72
N HIS A 12 -59.13 -46.48 13.10
CA HIS A 12 -58.76 -46.61 11.66
C HIS A 12 -59.19 -45.61 10.58
N SER A 13 -58.18 -45.06 9.89
CA SER A 13 -58.08 -45.02 8.41
C SER A 13 -56.59 -45.00 7.97
N THR A 14 -56.16 -46.07 7.31
CA THR A 14 -54.99 -46.18 6.40
C THR A 14 -55.55 -46.25 4.96
N PRO A 15 -54.80 -46.15 3.82
CA PRO A 15 -53.34 -46.13 3.60
C PRO A 15 -52.90 -45.08 2.53
N ASP A 16 -51.74 -45.31 1.91
CA ASP A 16 -51.10 -44.62 0.77
C ASP A 16 -50.37 -43.31 1.12
N GLY A 17 -49.15 -43.07 0.69
CA GLY A 17 -48.36 -43.70 -0.36
C GLY A 17 -47.47 -42.59 -0.91
N THR A 18 -46.15 -42.77 -0.82
CA THR A 18 -45.12 -42.03 -1.58
C THR A 18 -45.29 -40.51 -1.75
N ASP A 19 -44.47 -39.72 -1.07
CA ASP A 19 -43.71 -38.70 -1.80
C ASP A 19 -42.34 -38.45 -1.17
N LEU A 20 -41.32 -38.95 -1.86
CA LEU A 20 -39.91 -38.76 -1.60
C LEU A 20 -39.38 -37.54 -2.36
N THR A 21 -40.07 -36.40 -2.42
CA THR A 21 -39.51 -35.20 -3.07
C THR A 21 -39.99 -33.87 -2.49
N HIS A 22 -39.59 -33.54 -1.26
CA HIS A 22 -39.49 -32.11 -0.90
C HIS A 22 -38.38 -31.88 0.12
N LEU A 23 -37.13 -32.04 -0.34
CA LEU A 23 -36.04 -31.28 0.27
C LEU A 23 -36.26 -29.84 -0.17
N ASP A 24 -36.71 -29.00 0.76
CA ASP A 24 -36.66 -27.56 0.58
C ASP A 24 -35.25 -27.18 0.09
N PRO A 25 -35.11 -26.33 -0.94
CA PRO A 25 -33.79 -25.88 -1.34
C PRO A 25 -33.15 -25.20 -0.12
N ILE A 26 -32.09 -25.83 0.39
CA ILE A 26 -31.18 -25.20 1.35
C ILE A 26 -30.83 -23.84 0.74
N PRO A 27 -31.09 -22.71 1.42
CA PRO A 27 -30.67 -21.42 0.90
C PRO A 27 -29.15 -21.51 0.76
N SER A 28 -28.69 -21.57 -0.48
CA SER A 28 -27.29 -21.47 -0.82
C SER A 28 -26.87 -20.07 -0.42
N TYR A 29 -26.37 -19.94 0.80
CA TYR A 29 -25.39 -18.93 1.15
C TYR A 29 -24.08 -19.28 0.42
N GLU A 30 -24.13 -19.27 -0.92
CA GLU A 30 -22.97 -18.87 -1.69
C GLU A 30 -22.83 -17.38 -1.45
N GLY A 31 -22.27 -17.04 -0.28
CA GLY A 31 -21.61 -15.77 -0.10
C GLY A 31 -20.68 -15.65 -1.29
N SER A 32 -21.02 -14.73 -2.19
CA SER A 32 -20.29 -14.49 -3.41
C SER A 32 -18.88 -14.12 -2.98
N VAL A 33 -18.00 -15.10 -2.96
CA VAL A 33 -16.56 -14.87 -2.91
C VAL A 33 -16.33 -14.21 -4.25
N SER A 34 -16.41 -12.86 -4.27
CA SER A 34 -16.08 -12.10 -5.46
C SER A 34 -14.71 -12.60 -5.85
N ALA A 35 -14.63 -13.28 -7.01
CA ALA A 35 -13.36 -13.62 -7.60
C ALA A 35 -12.51 -12.32 -7.57
N PRO A 36 -11.20 -12.42 -7.23
CA PRO A 36 -10.30 -11.29 -7.41
C PRO A 36 -10.55 -10.73 -8.81
N ARG A 37 -10.79 -9.42 -8.91
CA ARG A 37 -10.97 -8.84 -10.23
C ARG A 37 -9.59 -8.77 -10.88
N PRO A 38 -9.46 -9.20 -12.15
CA PRO A 38 -8.24 -8.97 -12.88
C PRO A 38 -8.01 -7.45 -12.93
N ASN A 39 -6.77 -7.03 -12.74
CA ASN A 39 -6.30 -5.64 -12.82
C ASN A 39 -6.60 -4.74 -11.62
N ALA A 40 -6.98 -5.28 -10.47
CA ALA A 40 -7.23 -4.46 -9.28
C ALA A 40 -5.97 -3.68 -8.85
N LEU A 41 -6.10 -2.37 -8.65
CA LEU A 41 -5.03 -1.53 -8.10
C LEU A 41 -4.86 -1.87 -6.61
N GLN A 42 -3.72 -2.45 -6.25
CA GLN A 42 -3.40 -2.79 -4.87
C GLN A 42 -2.47 -1.75 -4.24
N ILE A 43 -2.98 -1.04 -3.24
CA ILE A 43 -2.18 -0.12 -2.43
C ILE A 43 -1.52 -0.93 -1.30
N LEU A 44 -0.19 -0.95 -1.31
CA LEU A 44 0.62 -1.75 -0.39
C LEU A 44 1.12 -0.93 0.80
N GLY A 45 1.35 0.36 0.57
CA GLY A 45 1.73 1.31 1.60
C GLY A 45 1.57 2.74 1.09
N ALA A 46 1.14 3.65 1.94
CA ALA A 46 1.08 5.06 1.60
C ALA A 46 1.39 5.95 2.80
N THR A 47 2.06 7.07 2.54
CA THR A 47 2.43 8.08 3.54
C THR A 47 2.08 9.46 3.05
N TRP A 48 1.62 10.33 3.95
CA TRP A 48 1.39 11.73 3.65
C TRP A 48 1.79 12.58 4.84
N GLY A 49 2.68 13.56 4.63
CA GLY A 49 3.09 14.47 5.71
C GLY A 49 3.72 13.79 6.93
N GLY A 50 4.47 12.69 6.71
CA GLY A 50 5.17 11.97 7.78
C GLY A 50 4.29 11.03 8.60
N VAL A 51 3.06 10.76 8.16
CA VAL A 51 2.18 9.74 8.76
C VAL A 51 1.73 8.71 7.71
N THR A 52 1.37 7.52 8.17
CA THR A 52 0.83 6.46 7.29
C THR A 52 -0.64 6.71 7.00
N VAL A 53 -1.01 6.66 5.72
CA VAL A 53 -2.38 6.87 5.21
C VAL A 53 -2.85 5.71 4.34
N THR A 54 -2.19 4.55 4.45
CA THR A 54 -2.51 3.34 3.65
C THR A 54 -4.00 2.98 3.67
N PRO A 55 -4.69 2.90 4.83
CA PRO A 55 -6.10 2.50 4.86
C PRO A 55 -7.01 3.51 4.14
N ASP A 56 -6.72 4.81 4.26
CA ASP A 56 -7.50 5.87 3.62
C ASP A 56 -7.35 5.81 2.10
N ILE A 57 -6.12 5.64 1.60
CA ILE A 57 -5.86 5.50 0.17
C ILE A 57 -6.48 4.20 -0.37
N GLN A 58 -6.40 3.08 0.37
CA GLN A 58 -7.10 1.85 0.01
C GLN A 58 -8.61 2.04 -0.09
N LYS A 59 -9.22 2.78 0.85
CA LYS A 59 -10.64 3.12 0.82
C LYS A 59 -11.02 4.00 -0.37
N LEU A 60 -10.16 4.95 -0.76
CA LEU A 60 -10.39 5.80 -1.95
C LEU A 60 -10.32 5.01 -3.25
N VAL A 61 -9.43 4.01 -3.34
CA VAL A 61 -9.37 3.09 -4.48
C VAL A 61 -10.60 2.17 -4.50
N GLY A 62 -10.99 1.66 -3.33
CA GLY A 62 -12.08 0.69 -3.22
C GLY A 62 -11.80 -0.54 -4.08
N THR A 63 -12.74 -0.86 -4.97
CA THR A 63 -12.60 -1.97 -5.94
C THR A 63 -12.18 -1.49 -7.33
N SER A 64 -11.69 -0.26 -7.47
CA SER A 64 -11.28 0.32 -8.75
C SER A 64 -9.86 -0.12 -9.16
N ASP A 65 -9.61 -0.14 -10.46
CA ASP A 65 -8.29 -0.27 -11.09
C ASP A 65 -7.58 1.09 -11.24
N LYS A 66 -8.18 2.16 -10.73
CA LYS A 66 -7.74 3.54 -10.90
C LYS A 66 -7.85 4.33 -9.62
N LEU A 67 -6.85 5.18 -9.38
CA LEU A 67 -6.87 6.22 -8.35
C LEU A 67 -6.67 7.57 -9.02
N THR A 68 -7.59 8.51 -8.81
CA THR A 68 -7.42 9.90 -9.21
C THR A 68 -7.44 10.79 -7.97
N LEU A 69 -6.39 11.58 -7.81
CA LEU A 69 -6.22 12.49 -6.69
C LEU A 69 -6.02 13.91 -7.21
N ASP A 70 -6.60 14.89 -6.53
CA ASP A 70 -6.19 16.28 -6.67
C ASP A 70 -5.34 16.66 -5.46
N MET A 71 -4.04 16.83 -5.71
CA MET A 71 -3.02 17.10 -4.69
C MET A 71 -3.30 18.37 -3.89
N ARG A 72 -4.02 19.35 -4.45
CA ARG A 72 -4.35 20.61 -3.74
C ARG A 72 -5.51 20.43 -2.75
N THR A 73 -6.34 19.43 -2.97
CA THR A 73 -7.53 19.16 -2.14
C THR A 73 -7.42 17.83 -1.40
N LEU A 74 -6.23 17.22 -1.38
CA LEU A 74 -5.98 15.93 -0.76
C LEU A 74 -6.37 15.90 0.73
N HIS A 75 -6.16 17.02 1.45
CA HIS A 75 -6.58 17.18 2.84
C HIS A 75 -8.08 17.00 3.07
N ARG A 76 -8.93 17.09 2.04
CA ARG A 76 -10.37 16.80 2.14
C ARG A 76 -10.68 15.30 2.17
N HIS A 77 -9.72 14.47 1.79
CA HIS A 77 -9.85 13.03 1.76
C HIS A 77 -9.04 12.37 2.88
N LEU A 78 -7.89 12.94 3.24
CA LEU A 78 -7.01 12.45 4.29
C LEU A 78 -7.14 13.36 5.52
N HIS A 79 -7.76 12.83 6.58
CA HIS A 79 -8.02 13.59 7.81
C HIS A 79 -7.53 12.84 9.06
N PRO A 80 -6.98 13.57 10.05
CA PRO A 80 -6.71 15.01 10.03
C PRO A 80 -5.51 15.38 9.13
N ASP A 81 -5.37 16.67 8.77
CA ASP A 81 -4.13 17.16 8.12
C ASP A 81 -2.96 16.99 9.12
N PRO A 82 -1.94 16.19 8.81
CA PRO A 82 -0.85 15.87 9.74
C PRO A 82 0.12 17.04 9.94
N ALA A 83 0.12 18.05 9.06
CA ALA A 83 0.93 19.25 9.21
C ALA A 83 0.26 20.44 8.51
N PRO A 84 -0.71 21.08 9.17
CA PRO A 84 -1.38 22.27 8.64
C PRO A 84 -0.39 23.39 8.32
N GLY A 85 -0.55 24.01 7.16
CA GLY A 85 0.31 25.11 6.70
C GLY A 85 1.73 24.70 6.28
N LYS A 86 2.03 23.40 6.23
CA LYS A 86 3.28 22.85 5.68
C LYS A 86 2.99 22.09 4.39
N THR A 87 3.91 22.19 3.43
CA THR A 87 3.85 21.40 2.20
C THR A 87 4.08 19.93 2.54
N LYS A 88 3.14 19.08 2.18
CA LYS A 88 3.26 17.63 2.40
C LYS A 88 3.56 16.91 1.10
N VAL A 89 4.15 15.73 1.24
CA VAL A 89 4.39 14.78 0.13
C VAL A 89 3.51 13.57 0.38
N LEU A 90 2.75 13.17 -0.63
CA LEU A 90 2.10 11.88 -0.68
C LEU A 90 3.03 10.90 -1.40
N THR A 91 3.31 9.76 -0.77
CA THR A 91 3.99 8.64 -1.41
C THR A 91 3.08 7.42 -1.34
N ILE A 92 3.01 6.66 -2.43
CA ILE A 92 2.21 5.44 -2.55
C ILE A 92 3.08 4.36 -3.18
N LEU A 93 3.29 3.26 -2.46
CA LEU A 93 3.77 2.01 -3.01
C LEU A 93 2.57 1.14 -3.37
N TYR A 94 2.50 0.70 -4.62
CA TYR A 94 1.37 -0.08 -5.14
C TYR A 94 1.83 -1.10 -6.17
N ARG A 95 0.90 -1.94 -6.61
CA ARG A 95 1.02 -2.83 -7.78
C ARG A 95 -0.35 -3.04 -8.41
N PHE A 96 -0.41 -3.66 -9.57
CA PHE A 96 -1.66 -4.18 -10.12
C PHE A 96 -1.72 -5.68 -9.87
N GLN A 97 -2.90 -6.17 -9.48
CA GLN A 97 -3.15 -7.60 -9.38
C GLN A 97 -3.55 -8.12 -10.76
N ASP A 98 -2.95 -9.21 -11.20
CA ASP A 98 -3.40 -9.95 -12.38
C ASP A 98 -3.94 -11.31 -11.99
N ASP A 99 -4.98 -11.76 -12.70
CA ASP A 99 -5.57 -13.09 -12.51
C ASP A 99 -4.73 -14.20 -13.16
N ASP A 100 -3.79 -13.86 -14.05
CA ASP A 100 -3.21 -14.85 -14.98
C ASP A 100 -1.71 -14.68 -15.28
N SER A 101 -0.92 -14.03 -14.42
CA SER A 101 0.47 -13.71 -14.76
C SER A 101 1.50 -14.56 -13.99
N ASP A 102 2.01 -15.58 -14.70
CA ASP A 102 3.37 -16.11 -14.58
C ASP A 102 4.44 -15.10 -15.10
N SER A 103 4.02 -13.87 -15.46
CA SER A 103 4.90 -12.78 -15.87
C SER A 103 5.43 -12.04 -14.63
N ASP A 104 6.75 -12.11 -14.41
CA ASP A 104 7.45 -11.38 -13.34
C ASP A 104 7.29 -9.85 -13.43
N LEU A 105 6.84 -9.32 -14.58
CA LEU A 105 6.75 -7.89 -14.87
C LEU A 105 5.50 -7.22 -14.28
N ASP A 106 4.39 -7.94 -14.11
CA ASP A 106 3.12 -7.34 -13.70
C ASP A 106 2.90 -7.36 -12.18
N ASN A 107 3.62 -8.23 -11.46
CA ASN A 107 3.69 -8.22 -9.99
C ASN A 107 4.76 -7.24 -9.45
N GLN A 108 5.29 -6.37 -10.30
CA GLN A 108 6.36 -5.44 -9.95
C GLN A 108 5.82 -4.28 -9.10
N PHE A 109 6.56 -3.94 -8.04
CA PHE A 109 6.24 -2.79 -7.20
C PHE A 109 6.38 -1.50 -8.00
N ARG A 110 5.46 -0.56 -7.78
CA ARG A 110 5.47 0.76 -8.39
C ARG A 110 5.37 1.80 -7.29
N LEU A 111 6.14 2.88 -7.44
CA LEU A 111 6.19 3.96 -6.47
C LEU A 111 5.73 5.24 -7.12
N PHE A 112 4.77 5.89 -6.48
CA PHE A 112 4.31 7.23 -6.80
C PHE A 112 4.70 8.15 -5.64
N SER A 113 5.19 9.35 -5.93
CA SER A 113 5.43 10.40 -4.94
C SER A 113 5.11 11.76 -5.52
N ALA A 114 4.33 12.57 -4.82
CA ALA A 114 3.98 13.92 -5.27
C ALA A 114 3.82 14.88 -4.09
N ALA A 115 4.36 16.09 -4.22
CA ALA A 115 4.08 17.18 -3.30
C ALA A 115 2.65 17.71 -3.52
N GLU A 116 2.03 18.29 -2.50
CA GLU A 116 0.73 18.98 -2.61
C GLU A 116 0.75 20.13 -3.64
N THR A 117 1.93 20.69 -3.89
CA THR A 117 2.18 21.77 -4.85
C THR A 117 2.53 21.27 -6.26
N ALA A 118 2.54 19.96 -6.50
CA ALA A 118 2.89 19.38 -7.79
C ALA A 118 1.98 19.88 -8.92
N GLN A 119 2.56 19.99 -10.13
CA GLN A 119 1.84 20.34 -11.35
C GLN A 119 2.01 19.23 -12.40
N PRO A 120 0.90 18.75 -13.02
CA PRO A 120 -0.49 19.13 -12.75
C PRO A 120 -0.98 18.66 -11.36
N PRO A 121 -1.93 19.38 -10.72
CA PRO A 121 -2.41 19.02 -9.38
C PRO A 121 -3.27 17.75 -9.39
N LYS A 122 -3.95 17.47 -10.51
CA LYS A 122 -4.73 16.25 -10.69
C LYS A 122 -3.84 15.15 -11.25
N LEU A 123 -3.63 14.11 -10.46
CA LEU A 123 -2.79 12.96 -10.78
C LEU A 123 -3.64 11.69 -10.84
N THR A 124 -3.27 10.78 -11.72
CA THR A 124 -3.99 9.52 -11.93
C THR A 124 -3.02 8.35 -11.97
N ILE A 125 -3.28 7.35 -11.13
CA ILE A 125 -2.66 6.02 -11.17
C ILE A 125 -3.67 5.09 -11.82
N ALA A 126 -3.34 4.54 -12.98
CA ALA A 126 -4.13 3.53 -13.68
C ALA A 126 -3.22 2.73 -14.61
N ARG A 127 -3.54 1.45 -14.86
CA ARG A 127 -2.71 0.53 -15.66
C ARG A 127 -2.35 1.07 -17.05
N HIS A 128 -3.28 1.74 -17.73
CA HIS A 128 -3.05 2.30 -19.08
C HIS A 128 -2.62 3.78 -19.07
N ALA A 129 -2.70 4.48 -17.93
CA ALA A 129 -2.22 5.86 -17.80
C ALA A 129 -0.68 5.96 -17.75
N HIS A 130 0.00 4.82 -17.66
CA HIS A 130 1.47 4.72 -17.71
C HIS A 130 2.07 5.37 -18.97
N ALA A 131 1.33 5.43 -20.09
CA ALA A 131 1.81 6.03 -21.34
C ALA A 131 1.80 7.58 -21.35
N SER A 132 0.95 8.24 -20.55
CA SER A 132 0.88 9.72 -20.57
C SER A 132 1.82 10.41 -19.58
N ILE A 133 2.33 9.68 -18.59
CA ILE A 133 3.23 10.21 -17.55
C ILE A 133 4.72 9.98 -17.91
N GLN A 134 5.02 8.92 -18.69
CA GLN A 134 6.37 8.60 -19.16
C GLN A 134 7.02 9.69 -20.04
N ASN A 135 6.24 10.57 -20.67
CA ASN A 135 6.78 11.73 -21.40
C ASN A 135 7.46 12.78 -20.51
N SER A 136 7.50 12.58 -19.18
CA SER A 136 8.21 13.45 -18.24
C SER A 136 9.40 12.80 -17.53
N SER A 137 9.69 11.52 -17.78
CA SER A 137 10.77 10.78 -17.10
C SER A 137 11.66 10.04 -18.10
N THR A 138 12.42 10.78 -18.90
CA THR A 138 13.55 10.20 -19.65
C THR A 138 14.76 10.07 -18.74
N HIS A 139 15.21 8.82 -18.58
CA HIS A 139 16.52 8.43 -18.07
C HIS A 139 17.63 9.27 -18.74
N SER A 140 18.38 10.04 -17.96
CA SER A 140 19.74 10.43 -18.35
C SER A 140 20.66 10.34 -17.12
N GLY A 141 21.35 9.21 -17.02
CA GLY A 141 22.71 9.23 -16.48
C GLY A 141 23.55 10.16 -17.35
N GLY A 142 24.38 10.99 -16.74
CA GLY A 142 25.23 11.94 -17.43
C GLY A 142 25.12 13.34 -16.85
N GLU A 143 26.06 13.65 -15.96
CA GLU A 143 26.81 14.90 -15.85
C GLU A 143 26.13 16.24 -16.20
N ASN A 144 26.21 17.15 -15.22
CA ASN A 144 26.35 18.60 -15.39
C ASN A 144 25.32 19.30 -16.28
N GLY A 145 24.14 19.60 -15.74
CA GLY A 145 23.21 20.50 -16.41
C GLY A 145 22.06 20.96 -15.52
N HIS A 146 21.98 22.27 -15.30
CA HIS A 146 20.84 22.98 -14.70
C HIS A 146 19.57 22.85 -15.57
N GLY A 147 18.97 21.66 -15.60
CA GLY A 147 17.70 21.38 -16.28
C GLY A 147 16.60 21.10 -15.26
N GLY A 148 15.55 21.92 -15.27
CA GLY A 148 14.40 21.85 -14.37
C GLY A 148 13.63 20.53 -14.50
N ARG A 149 14.07 19.51 -13.76
CA ARG A 149 13.23 18.35 -13.42
C ARG A 149 12.01 18.88 -12.67
N ASN A 150 10.82 18.34 -12.95
CA ASN A 150 9.61 18.61 -12.17
C ASN A 150 9.82 18.01 -10.75
N ARG A 151 10.55 18.72 -9.89
CA ARG A 151 11.08 18.29 -8.58
C ARG A 151 10.00 17.83 -7.59
N PHE A 152 8.73 17.94 -7.95
CA PHE A 152 7.58 17.73 -7.09
C PHE A 152 6.79 16.47 -7.43
N PHE A 153 7.23 15.69 -8.43
CA PHE A 153 6.55 14.49 -8.90
C PHE A 153 7.55 13.40 -9.26
N TYR A 154 7.28 12.19 -8.80
CA TYR A 154 8.07 10.99 -9.06
C TYR A 154 7.12 9.82 -9.26
N HIS A 155 7.35 9.03 -10.31
CA HIS A 155 6.58 7.83 -10.56
C HIS A 155 7.44 6.82 -11.31
N GLU A 156 7.72 5.66 -10.70
CA GLU A 156 8.60 4.66 -11.28
C GLU A 156 8.11 3.24 -10.98
N THR A 157 8.38 2.33 -11.92
CA THR A 157 8.34 0.90 -11.64
C THR A 157 9.65 0.51 -10.97
N LEU A 158 9.58 0.00 -9.75
CA LEU A 158 10.78 -0.25 -8.95
C LEU A 158 11.56 -1.45 -9.49
N PRO A 159 12.89 -1.36 -9.59
CA PRO A 159 13.72 -2.53 -9.84
C PRO A 159 13.59 -3.52 -8.68
N ARG A 160 14.31 -4.65 -8.78
CA ARG A 160 14.33 -5.65 -7.70
C ARG A 160 14.61 -4.99 -6.34
N PRO A 161 13.94 -5.44 -5.27
CA PRO A 161 14.21 -4.95 -3.93
C PRO A 161 15.70 -4.99 -3.58
N TRP A 162 16.16 -3.97 -2.86
CA TRP A 162 17.53 -3.95 -2.36
C TRP A 162 17.64 -4.84 -1.12
N ARG A 163 18.72 -5.61 -1.01
CA ARG A 163 18.98 -6.50 0.12
C ARG A 163 20.46 -6.46 0.50
N ALA A 164 20.73 -6.52 1.81
CA ALA A 164 22.09 -6.60 2.35
C ALA A 164 22.69 -8.01 2.14
N GLY A 165 23.10 -8.30 0.91
CA GLY A 165 23.75 -9.55 0.54
C GLY A 165 22.85 -10.80 0.58
N PRO A 166 23.42 -12.00 0.32
CA PRO A 166 22.65 -13.24 0.19
C PRO A 166 21.91 -13.68 1.46
N GLN A 167 22.40 -13.27 2.63
CA GLN A 167 21.82 -13.60 3.94
C GLN A 167 20.90 -12.51 4.50
N GLY A 168 20.67 -11.42 3.77
CA GLY A 168 19.80 -10.33 4.21
C GLY A 168 18.38 -10.84 4.47
N GLN A 169 17.81 -10.44 5.60
CA GLN A 169 16.46 -10.83 6.03
C GLN A 169 15.42 -9.76 5.74
N VAL A 170 15.85 -8.60 5.22
CA VAL A 170 14.99 -7.49 4.86
C VAL A 170 15.19 -7.12 3.39
N ASP A 171 14.08 -7.00 2.68
CA ASP A 171 14.00 -6.37 1.36
C ASP A 171 13.60 -4.90 1.55
N ILE A 172 14.49 -3.98 1.19
CA ILE A 172 14.15 -2.56 1.07
C ILE A 172 13.54 -2.33 -0.32
N LEU A 173 12.27 -1.97 -0.34
CA LEU A 173 11.52 -1.73 -1.58
C LEU A 173 11.76 -0.31 -2.07
N ALA A 174 11.62 0.67 -1.18
CA ALA A 174 11.86 2.08 -1.49
C ALA A 174 12.21 2.87 -0.23
N VAL A 175 13.03 3.90 -0.41
CA VAL A 175 13.32 4.91 0.61
C VAL A 175 13.06 6.27 -0.01
N MET A 176 12.25 7.09 0.66
CA MET A 176 11.91 8.44 0.25
C MET A 176 12.46 9.45 1.25
N TYR A 177 12.90 10.59 0.73
CA TYR A 177 13.25 11.77 1.52
C TYR A 177 12.80 13.02 0.77
N GLY A 178 11.80 13.71 1.32
CA GLY A 178 11.01 14.68 0.58
C GLY A 178 10.36 14.02 -0.66
N PRO A 179 10.40 14.67 -1.83
CA PRO A 179 9.86 14.11 -3.07
C PRO A 179 10.83 13.11 -3.74
N ALA A 180 12.06 12.97 -3.26
CA ALA A 180 13.10 12.19 -3.90
C ALA A 180 13.18 10.76 -3.36
N ARG A 181 13.45 9.81 -4.26
CA ARG A 181 13.84 8.44 -3.90
C ARG A 181 15.34 8.39 -3.59
N ILE A 182 15.70 7.68 -2.54
CA ILE A 182 17.08 7.46 -2.12
C ILE A 182 17.51 6.05 -2.53
N GLU A 183 18.61 5.98 -3.28
CA GLU A 183 19.19 4.73 -3.78
C GLU A 183 20.65 4.52 -3.31
N THR A 184 21.18 5.45 -2.50
CA THR A 184 22.57 5.41 -2.02
C THR A 184 22.84 4.11 -1.26
N PRO A 185 23.73 3.22 -1.75
CA PRO A 185 23.89 1.88 -1.17
C PRO A 185 24.28 1.85 0.31
N SER A 186 25.07 2.83 0.77
CA SER A 186 25.43 2.95 2.18
C SER A 186 24.21 3.24 3.06
N VAL A 187 23.32 4.13 2.63
CA VAL A 187 22.03 4.42 3.29
C VAL A 187 21.13 3.19 3.32
N LEU A 188 21.02 2.46 2.21
CA LEU A 188 20.19 1.25 2.15
C LEU A 188 20.73 0.14 3.06
N SER A 189 22.06 -0.03 3.12
CA SER A 189 22.73 -0.99 4.02
C SER A 189 22.50 -0.67 5.48
N VAL A 190 22.64 0.61 5.84
CA VAL A 190 22.27 1.14 7.15
C VAL A 190 20.85 0.73 7.55
N LEU A 191 19.87 1.03 6.69
CA LEU A 191 18.46 0.82 7.00
C LEU A 191 18.12 -0.67 7.10
N SER A 192 18.67 -1.50 6.20
CA SER A 192 18.49 -2.96 6.28
C SER A 192 19.03 -3.53 7.59
N ASN A 193 20.25 -3.13 7.99
CA ASN A 193 20.81 -3.58 9.26
C ASN A 193 19.96 -3.13 10.46
N TYR A 194 19.41 -1.91 10.41
CA TYR A 194 18.51 -1.41 11.44
C TYR A 194 17.24 -2.28 11.57
N PHE A 195 16.53 -2.55 10.47
CA PHE A 195 15.33 -3.39 10.50
C PHE A 195 15.63 -4.87 10.85
N GLU A 196 16.84 -5.34 10.54
CA GLU A 196 17.38 -6.62 11.01
C GLU A 196 17.75 -6.62 12.50
N GLY A 197 17.54 -5.51 13.22
CA GLY A 197 17.79 -5.41 14.66
C GLY A 197 19.27 -5.38 15.01
N ARG A 198 20.13 -5.09 14.03
CA ARG A 198 21.59 -5.05 14.18
C ARG A 198 22.11 -3.66 14.54
N TRP A 199 21.23 -2.66 14.61
CA TRP A 199 21.64 -1.29 14.85
C TRP A 199 20.65 -0.50 15.70
N GLY A 200 21.17 0.50 16.42
CA GLY A 200 20.42 1.39 17.30
C GLY A 200 19.78 2.55 16.54
N GLN A 201 19.40 3.60 17.27
CA GLN A 201 18.67 4.76 16.73
C GLN A 201 19.33 5.40 15.50
N VAL A 202 18.54 5.62 14.43
CA VAL A 202 18.97 6.34 13.23
C VAL A 202 18.26 7.69 13.18
N ARG A 203 19.01 8.78 13.09
CA ARG A 203 18.45 10.12 12.89
C ARG A 203 18.33 10.41 11.39
N MET A 204 17.12 10.66 10.94
CA MET A 204 16.80 10.82 9.52
C MET A 204 16.90 12.28 9.09
N ASN A 205 18.07 12.68 8.57
CA ASN A 205 18.34 14.06 8.15
C ASN A 205 19.26 14.12 6.91
N ASN A 206 19.55 15.35 6.44
CA ASN A 206 20.41 15.59 5.27
C ASN A 206 21.78 14.92 5.38
N ALA A 207 22.38 14.90 6.58
CA ALA A 207 23.68 14.27 6.80
C ALA A 207 23.61 12.74 6.64
N PHE A 208 22.57 12.12 7.19
CA PHE A 208 22.33 10.70 7.04
C PHE A 208 22.07 10.30 5.58
N PHE A 209 21.20 11.03 4.88
CA PHE A 209 20.89 10.75 3.47
C PHE A 209 22.00 11.20 2.50
N GLY A 210 22.92 12.05 2.95
CA GLY A 210 24.00 12.62 2.14
C GLY A 210 23.52 13.64 1.09
N THR A 211 22.29 14.14 1.22
CA THR A 211 21.67 15.05 0.24
C THR A 211 20.55 15.88 0.86
N ASP A 212 20.30 17.06 0.30
CA ASP A 212 19.09 17.86 0.57
C ASP A 212 18.25 17.95 -0.72
N PRO A 213 17.29 17.03 -0.92
CA PRO A 213 16.50 16.96 -2.14
C PRO A 213 15.45 18.08 -2.23
N TRP A 214 15.19 18.78 -1.11
CA TRP A 214 14.19 19.82 -1.05
C TRP A 214 14.64 20.98 -0.16
N PRO A 215 15.58 21.82 -0.66
CA PRO A 215 16.10 22.94 0.12
C PRO A 215 15.00 23.90 0.54
N TYR A 216 15.16 24.47 1.73
CA TYR A 216 14.22 25.42 2.37
C TYR A 216 12.87 24.83 2.80
N GLU A 217 12.61 23.56 2.50
CA GLU A 217 11.43 22.84 2.94
C GLU A 217 11.83 21.78 3.97
N ARG A 218 11.00 21.64 5.02
CA ARG A 218 11.16 20.54 5.96
C ARG A 218 10.69 19.27 5.28
N LYS A 219 11.56 18.26 5.22
CA LYS A 219 11.27 17.02 4.50
C LYS A 219 10.56 16.01 5.40
N THR A 220 9.88 15.07 4.75
CA THR A 220 9.41 13.84 5.38
C THR A 220 10.19 12.69 4.79
N TRP A 221 10.35 11.59 5.53
CA TRP A 221 10.98 10.38 5.02
C TRP A 221 10.01 9.21 5.14
N ALA A 222 10.17 8.21 4.27
CA ALA A 222 9.42 6.96 4.35
C ALA A 222 10.31 5.82 3.89
N VAL A 223 10.27 4.70 4.62
CA VAL A 223 10.94 3.46 4.24
C VAL A 223 9.91 2.37 4.08
N TYR A 224 9.86 1.81 2.87
CA TYR A 224 9.02 0.69 2.50
C TYR A 224 9.88 -0.56 2.45
N PHE A 225 9.55 -1.57 3.24
CA PHE A 225 10.33 -2.80 3.33
C PHE A 225 9.44 -4.00 3.59
N ARG A 226 10.00 -5.20 3.48
CA ARG A 226 9.36 -6.44 3.92
C ARG A 226 10.40 -7.40 4.46
N PHE A 227 9.99 -8.34 5.31
CA PHE A 227 10.85 -9.43 5.75
C PHE A 227 10.85 -10.55 4.72
N VAL A 228 12.02 -11.13 4.48
CA VAL A 228 12.22 -12.18 3.47
C VAL A 228 11.61 -13.51 3.92
N ASN A 229 11.75 -13.82 5.21
CA ASN A 229 11.31 -15.08 5.83
C ASN A 229 10.01 -14.93 6.65
N GLY A 230 9.39 -13.75 6.62
CA GLY A 230 8.17 -13.45 7.38
C GLY A 230 6.98 -13.19 6.45
N SER A 231 5.96 -12.49 6.95
CA SER A 231 4.86 -12.01 6.13
C SER A 231 5.38 -11.26 4.89
N ARG A 232 4.94 -11.65 3.68
CA ARG A 232 5.20 -10.91 2.43
C ARG A 232 4.59 -9.49 2.42
N ARG A 233 3.93 -9.11 3.52
CA ARG A 233 3.33 -7.80 3.73
C ARG A 233 4.41 -6.72 3.74
N VAL A 234 4.13 -5.65 3.00
CA VAL A 234 4.92 -4.42 3.05
C VAL A 234 4.69 -3.75 4.40
N GLN A 235 5.79 -3.35 5.03
CA GLN A 235 5.81 -2.46 6.17
C GLN A 235 6.28 -1.08 5.74
N VAL A 236 5.74 -0.07 6.41
CA VAL A 236 6.06 1.33 6.16
C VAL A 236 6.36 2.00 7.48
N VAL A 237 7.53 2.63 7.56
CA VAL A 237 7.86 3.54 8.66
C VAL A 237 8.17 4.91 8.06
N THR A 238 7.67 5.96 8.69
CA THR A 238 7.75 7.32 8.17
C THR A 238 7.86 8.32 9.32
N GLY A 239 8.34 9.52 9.00
CA GLY A 239 8.41 10.61 9.93
C GLY A 239 8.87 11.91 9.27
N TRP A 240 9.06 12.92 10.10
CA TRP A 240 9.64 14.19 9.69
C TRP A 240 11.17 14.14 9.74
N GLU A 241 11.80 14.97 8.91
CA GLU A 241 13.22 15.30 9.02
C GLU A 241 13.58 15.68 10.46
N ASP A 242 14.77 15.23 10.86
CA ASP A 242 15.31 15.24 12.22
C ASP A 242 14.61 14.33 13.23
N GLY A 243 13.49 13.72 12.84
CA GLY A 243 12.89 12.62 13.58
C GLY A 243 13.81 11.42 13.62
N ALA A 244 13.80 10.72 14.75
CA ALA A 244 14.42 9.43 14.84
C ALA A 244 13.54 8.38 14.15
N LEU A 245 14.19 7.39 13.55
CA LEU A 245 13.51 6.13 13.27
C LEU A 245 13.23 5.47 14.63
N GLU A 246 11.96 5.46 15.04
CA GLU A 246 11.50 4.87 16.30
C GLU A 246 10.73 3.56 16.03
N VAL A 247 10.73 2.65 17.00
CA VAL A 247 10.11 1.32 16.91
C VAL A 247 8.64 1.46 17.33
N PRO A 248 7.67 1.04 16.49
CA PRO A 248 7.31 -0.38 16.48
C PRO A 248 7.00 -0.91 15.07
N TRP A 249 7.91 -1.70 14.52
CA TRP A 249 7.62 -2.60 13.41
C TRP A 249 7.63 -4.05 13.92
N THR A 250 6.73 -4.89 13.44
CA THR A 250 6.57 -6.25 13.94
C THR A 250 7.21 -7.25 12.99
N ARG A 251 8.00 -8.19 13.52
CA ARG A 251 8.40 -9.40 12.79
C ARG A 251 7.28 -10.42 12.92
N ASP A 252 6.18 -10.20 12.21
CA ASP A 252 5.12 -11.22 12.08
C ASP A 252 5.50 -12.25 11.00
#